data_AF-A0AAV1AMK2-F1
#
_entry.id   AF-A0AAV1AMK2-F1
#
_cell.length_a   1.000
_cell.length_b   1.000
_cell.length_c   1.000
_cell.angle_alpha   90.00
_cell.angle_beta   90.00
_cell.angle_gamma   90.00
#
_symmetry.space_group_name_H-M   'P 1'
#
loop_
_entity.id
_entity.type
_entity.pdbx_description
1 polymer ?
#
loop_
_entity_poly.entity_id
_entity_poly.type
_entity_poly.pdbx_seq_one_letter_code
_entity_poly.pdbx_strand_id
1 'polypeptide(L)'
;MSLASISSAFSSFSISLPSSRSTTSLSFSTSISKNPSSQFLKFQQQHDRPKRRVVVMSLDAGVGVMGTKLGMMTFFESTGEVVPVTIVGFKEGNIVTQIKTEATDGYNAVQVGYRRVRDRKLNTAEMGHLKKAGAIPLRHLQEFRLQTVDGFQPNQRLVFDELFKEGDLVDISGTTIGKGFQGGIKRHNFKRGQMSHGSKSHRQLGSIGAGTTPGRVYKGKKMPGRMGGSKTKIRKLKIVKIDKELNVIMIKGALPGKPGNLIRIAPAKIVGKNIPKN
;
A
#
# COMPACT_ATOMS: atom_id res chain seq x y z
N MET A 1 -36.10 -53.18 10.22
CA MET A 1 -36.39 -54.04 11.39
C MET A 1 -35.70 -53.39 12.58
N SER A 2 -36.32 -52.39 13.20
CA SER A 2 -37.22 -52.48 14.37
C SER A 2 -36.51 -53.02 15.61
N LEU A 3 -36.23 -52.12 16.57
CA LEU A 3 -36.06 -52.29 18.02
C LEU A 3 -35.78 -50.87 18.56
N ALA A 4 -36.29 -50.34 19.67
CA ALA A 4 -37.49 -50.52 20.48
C ALA A 4 -37.50 -49.29 21.41
N SER A 5 -38.70 -48.82 21.74
CA SER A 5 -39.05 -47.71 22.64
C SER A 5 -38.65 -47.95 24.11
N ILE A 6 -38.23 -46.90 24.84
CA ILE A 6 -38.49 -46.76 26.29
C ILE A 6 -38.88 -45.31 26.62
N SER A 7 -39.90 -45.21 27.48
CA SER A 7 -40.75 -44.10 27.88
C SER A 7 -40.38 -43.58 29.31
N SER A 8 -41.09 -42.53 29.75
CA SER A 8 -41.20 -41.89 31.08
C SER A 8 -40.32 -40.66 31.31
N ALA A 9 -40.81 -39.41 31.47
CA ALA A 9 -41.90 -38.76 32.22
C ALA A 9 -41.47 -38.22 33.60
N PHE A 10 -42.03 -37.04 33.95
CA PHE A 10 -41.93 -36.26 35.21
C PHE A 10 -40.67 -35.37 35.33
N SER A 11 -40.72 -34.10 35.78
CA SER A 11 -41.81 -33.23 36.23
C SER A 11 -41.34 -31.77 36.16
N SER A 12 -42.30 -30.87 35.90
CA SER A 12 -42.23 -29.42 36.01
C SER A 12 -41.97 -28.95 37.45
N PHE A 13 -41.19 -27.89 37.66
CA PHE A 13 -41.56 -26.82 38.59
C PHE A 13 -40.77 -25.54 38.28
N SER A 14 -41.51 -24.51 37.89
CA SER A 14 -41.11 -23.10 37.89
C SER A 14 -41.70 -22.47 39.13
N ILE A 15 -40.91 -21.67 39.87
CA ILE A 15 -41.43 -20.79 40.93
C ILE A 15 -40.75 -19.43 40.81
N SER A 16 -41.61 -18.43 40.90
CA SER A 16 -41.43 -17.00 40.69
C SER A 16 -41.61 -16.20 41.99
N LEU A 17 -40.99 -15.01 42.04
CA LEU A 17 -41.33 -13.81 42.87
C LEU A 17 -41.09 -13.93 44.41
N PRO A 18 -41.05 -12.84 45.23
CA PRO A 18 -41.51 -11.46 44.97
C PRO A 18 -40.67 -10.27 45.55
N SER A 19 -41.06 -9.06 45.11
CA SER A 19 -41.33 -7.79 45.84
C SER A 19 -40.31 -7.04 46.73
N SER A 20 -40.09 -5.78 46.32
CA SER A 20 -40.15 -4.50 47.08
C SER A 20 -39.56 -4.38 48.50
N ARG A 21 -38.67 -3.38 48.67
CA ARG A 21 -38.63 -2.54 49.88
C ARG A 21 -38.32 -1.08 49.52
N SER A 22 -39.26 -0.22 49.87
CA SER A 22 -39.12 1.22 50.02
C SER A 22 -38.43 1.55 51.34
N THR A 23 -37.65 2.64 51.39
CA THR A 23 -37.54 3.49 52.58
C THR A 23 -37.37 4.94 52.14
N THR A 24 -38.26 5.77 52.63
CA THR A 24 -38.35 7.22 52.50
C THR A 24 -37.62 7.91 53.66
N SER A 25 -37.43 9.24 53.49
CA SER A 25 -37.16 10.28 54.51
C SER A 25 -35.66 10.51 54.80
N LEU A 26 -35.12 11.72 54.94
CA LEU A 26 -35.63 13.03 55.33
C LEU A 26 -34.83 14.15 54.63
N SER A 27 -35.50 15.25 54.32
CA SER A 27 -34.90 16.55 54.01
C SER A 27 -34.43 17.25 55.28
N PHE A 28 -33.20 17.78 55.28
CA PHE A 28 -32.79 18.86 56.18
C PHE A 28 -32.09 19.95 55.36
N SER A 29 -32.70 21.13 55.36
CA SER A 29 -32.14 22.37 54.87
C SER A 29 -31.21 22.98 55.93
N THR A 30 -29.97 23.30 55.56
CA THR A 30 -29.18 24.32 56.25
C THR A 30 -28.63 25.29 55.20
N SER A 31 -29.12 26.52 55.27
CA SER A 31 -28.63 27.67 54.52
C SER A 31 -27.47 28.33 55.26
N ILE A 32 -26.31 28.52 54.61
CA ILE A 32 -25.19 29.46 54.92
C ILE A 32 -24.17 29.27 53.78
N SER A 33 -23.47 30.23 53.17
CA SER A 33 -23.64 31.64 52.85
C SER A 33 -22.63 31.96 51.73
N LYS A 34 -22.98 32.86 50.82
CA LYS A 34 -22.16 33.68 49.90
C LYS A 34 -20.62 33.49 49.92
N ASN A 35 -20.01 33.08 48.81
CA ASN A 35 -19.34 34.02 47.88
C ASN A 35 -18.68 33.33 46.65
N PRO A 36 -18.48 34.06 45.54
CA PRO A 36 -18.17 33.52 44.23
C PRO A 36 -16.73 33.83 43.81
N SER A 37 -15.91 32.82 43.54
CA SER A 37 -14.72 32.96 42.67
C SER A 37 -13.92 31.67 42.63
N SER A 38 -14.21 30.81 41.66
CA SER A 38 -13.18 30.03 40.96
C SER A 38 -13.85 29.34 39.77
N GLN A 39 -14.02 30.09 38.69
CA GLN A 39 -14.20 29.48 37.38
C GLN A 39 -12.91 28.74 37.04
N PHE A 40 -12.83 27.48 37.47
CA PHE A 40 -11.88 26.51 36.94
C PHE A 40 -12.29 26.24 35.49
N LEU A 41 -11.78 27.05 34.57
CA LEU A 41 -11.81 26.76 33.14
C LEU A 41 -11.04 25.46 32.91
N LYS A 42 -11.78 24.35 32.78
CA LYS A 42 -11.24 23.11 32.20
C LYS A 42 -10.84 23.42 30.77
N PHE A 43 -9.59 23.80 30.56
CA PHE A 43 -8.97 23.84 29.24
C PHE A 43 -8.79 22.39 28.79
N GLN A 44 -9.85 21.82 28.23
CA GLN A 44 -9.77 20.55 27.50
C GLN A 44 -8.95 20.82 26.25
N GLN A 45 -7.65 20.60 26.36
CA GLN A 45 -6.74 20.52 25.23
C GLN A 45 -7.22 19.34 24.38
N GLN A 46 -8.04 19.62 23.36
CA GLN A 46 -8.33 18.67 22.31
C GLN A 46 -7.01 18.42 21.59
N HIS A 47 -6.32 17.35 21.99
CA HIS A 47 -5.27 16.77 21.18
C HIS A 47 -5.95 16.18 19.95
N ASP A 48 -6.17 17.04 18.97
CA ASP A 48 -6.58 16.65 17.64
C ASP A 48 -5.46 15.75 17.10
N ARG A 49 -5.63 14.44 17.25
CA ARG A 49 -4.68 13.45 16.72
C ARG A 49 -4.59 13.78 15.23
N PRO A 50 -3.38 13.99 14.66
CA PRO A 50 -3.27 14.32 13.25
C PRO A 50 -4.01 13.23 12.49
N LYS A 51 -5.09 13.61 11.79
CA LYS A 51 -5.88 12.70 10.94
C LYS A 51 -4.87 11.88 10.17
N ARG A 52 -4.83 10.56 10.43
CA ARG A 52 -3.96 9.65 9.68
C ARG A 52 -4.18 10.01 8.22
N ARG A 53 -3.14 10.52 7.55
CA ARG A 53 -3.17 10.74 6.11
C ARG A 53 -3.56 9.40 5.53
N VAL A 54 -4.84 9.21 5.21
CA VAL A 54 -5.28 8.10 4.41
C VAL A 54 -4.48 8.30 3.14
N VAL A 55 -3.51 7.43 2.89
CA VAL A 55 -2.76 7.45 1.64
C VAL A 55 -3.79 6.99 0.61
N VAL A 56 -4.58 7.95 0.14
CA VAL A 56 -5.57 7.73 -0.89
C VAL A 56 -4.78 7.28 -2.10
N MET A 57 -4.90 6.00 -2.46
CA MET A 57 -4.25 5.50 -3.67
C MET A 57 -4.74 6.35 -4.85
N SER A 58 -3.79 6.91 -5.60
CA SER A 58 -4.09 7.73 -6.78
C SER A 58 -4.84 6.90 -7.81
N LEU A 59 -5.88 7.45 -8.45
CA LEU A 59 -6.58 6.84 -9.57
C LEU A 59 -5.61 6.38 -10.65
N ASP A 60 -5.70 5.12 -11.06
CA ASP A 60 -4.98 4.54 -12.19
C ASP A 60 -5.78 4.74 -13.49
N ALA A 61 -5.06 4.85 -14.61
CA ALA A 61 -5.68 5.05 -15.93
C ALA A 61 -6.34 3.76 -16.48
N GLY A 62 -6.03 2.61 -15.88
CA GLY A 62 -6.53 1.30 -16.26
C GLY A 62 -5.99 0.22 -15.34
N VAL A 63 -6.46 -1.01 -15.52
CA VAL A 63 -5.97 -2.17 -14.78
C VAL A 63 -4.56 -2.51 -15.21
N GLY A 64 -3.74 -2.87 -14.24
CA GLY A 64 -2.38 -3.32 -14.46
C GLY A 64 -2.18 -4.75 -13.99
N VAL A 65 -0.96 -5.24 -14.20
CA VAL A 65 -0.53 -6.58 -13.81
C VAL A 65 0.70 -6.51 -12.93
N MET A 66 0.98 -7.61 -12.24
CA MET A 66 2.24 -7.78 -11.51
C MET A 66 3.15 -8.77 -12.24
N GLY A 67 4.45 -8.54 -12.14
CA GLY A 67 5.49 -9.35 -12.77
C GLY A 67 6.76 -9.40 -11.92
N THR A 68 7.71 -10.23 -12.33
CA THR A 68 9.02 -10.34 -11.70
C THR A 68 10.10 -9.80 -12.63
N LYS A 69 10.96 -8.91 -12.13
CA LYS A 69 12.15 -8.51 -12.90
C LYS A 69 13.06 -9.72 -13.10
N LEU A 70 13.40 -10.09 -14.32
CA LEU A 70 14.34 -11.20 -14.58
C LEU A 70 15.76 -10.68 -14.79
N GLY A 71 15.93 -9.60 -15.54
CA GLY A 71 17.25 -9.12 -15.92
C GLY A 71 17.16 -8.00 -16.94
N MET A 72 18.32 -7.60 -17.44
CA MET A 72 18.44 -6.61 -18.51
C MET A 72 19.30 -7.22 -19.62
N MET A 73 18.91 -6.97 -20.86
CA MET A 73 19.64 -7.41 -22.05
C MET A 73 19.60 -6.30 -23.12
N THR A 74 20.35 -6.49 -24.18
CA THR A 74 20.30 -5.66 -25.39
C THR A 74 19.34 -6.30 -26.41
N PHE A 75 18.53 -5.47 -27.05
CA PHE A 75 17.65 -5.86 -28.15
C PHE A 75 18.05 -5.09 -29.40
N PHE A 76 18.14 -5.78 -30.54
CA PHE A 76 18.43 -5.16 -31.83
C PHE A 76 17.12 -4.96 -32.58
N GLU A 77 16.82 -3.71 -32.95
CA GLU A 77 15.70 -3.41 -33.85
C GLU A 77 16.06 -3.75 -35.31
N SER A 78 15.06 -3.88 -36.18
CA SER A 78 15.27 -4.18 -37.60
C SER A 78 16.09 -3.11 -38.33
N THR A 79 16.14 -1.88 -37.79
CA THR A 79 16.95 -0.76 -38.27
C THR A 79 18.43 -0.89 -37.92
N GLY A 80 18.81 -1.86 -37.06
CA GLY A 80 20.16 -2.02 -36.54
C GLY A 80 20.43 -1.24 -35.25
N GLU A 81 19.46 -0.48 -34.73
CA GLU A 81 19.61 0.24 -33.46
C GLU A 81 19.61 -0.71 -32.26
N VAL A 82 20.50 -0.42 -31.29
CA VAL A 82 20.62 -1.20 -30.05
C VAL A 82 19.81 -0.54 -28.93
N VAL A 83 18.82 -1.25 -28.42
CA VAL A 83 17.95 -0.77 -27.33
C VAL A 83 18.21 -1.59 -26.05
N PRO A 84 18.55 -0.94 -24.92
CA PRO A 84 18.63 -1.64 -23.64
C PRO A 84 17.22 -1.95 -23.13
N VAL A 85 16.93 -3.23 -22.93
CA VAL A 85 15.61 -3.71 -22.47
C VAL A 85 15.72 -4.45 -21.16
N THR A 86 14.78 -4.18 -20.24
CA THR A 86 14.58 -5.00 -19.04
C THR A 86 13.50 -6.03 -19.32
N ILE A 87 13.80 -7.29 -19.00
CA ILE A 87 12.87 -8.40 -19.13
C ILE A 87 12.06 -8.53 -17.85
N VAL A 88 10.74 -8.53 -17.98
CA VAL A 88 9.80 -8.83 -16.89
C VAL A 88 9.10 -10.14 -17.21
N GLY A 89 9.28 -11.13 -16.35
CA GLY A 89 8.66 -12.44 -16.48
C GLY A 89 7.44 -12.58 -15.59
N PHE A 90 6.44 -13.27 -16.11
CA PHE A 90 5.21 -13.56 -15.39
C PHE A 90 5.26 -14.97 -14.80
N LYS A 91 4.66 -15.12 -13.63
CA LYS A 91 4.44 -16.41 -12.98
C LYS A 91 2.95 -16.65 -12.89
N GLU A 92 2.56 -17.88 -12.58
CA GLU A 92 1.17 -18.23 -12.28
C GLU A 92 0.59 -17.27 -11.22
N GLY A 93 -0.48 -16.57 -11.59
CA GLY A 93 -1.08 -15.47 -10.84
C GLY A 93 -1.77 -14.46 -11.75
N ASN A 94 -1.85 -13.21 -11.30
CA ASN A 94 -2.62 -12.13 -11.91
C ASN A 94 -4.12 -12.44 -11.99
N ILE A 95 -4.69 -12.86 -10.86
CA ILE A 95 -6.11 -13.19 -10.73
C ILE A 95 -6.79 -12.10 -9.92
N VAL A 96 -7.97 -11.67 -10.34
CA VAL A 96 -8.81 -10.74 -9.59
C VAL A 96 -9.32 -11.45 -8.34
N THR A 97 -9.02 -10.87 -7.18
CA THR A 97 -9.31 -11.46 -5.86
C THR A 97 -10.46 -10.76 -5.17
N GLN A 98 -10.57 -9.43 -5.32
CA GLN A 98 -11.66 -8.68 -4.72
C GLN A 98 -11.99 -7.49 -5.62
N ILE A 99 -13.28 -7.15 -5.67
CA ILE A 99 -13.79 -5.94 -6.30
C ILE A 99 -14.35 -5.06 -5.19
N LYS A 100 -13.95 -3.79 -5.22
CA LYS A 100 -14.40 -2.76 -4.28
C LYS A 100 -15.22 -1.73 -5.04
N THR A 101 -16.38 -1.40 -4.49
CA THR A 101 -17.30 -0.42 -5.08
C THR A 101 -17.48 0.76 -4.13
N GLU A 102 -17.93 1.89 -4.67
CA GLU A 102 -18.23 3.09 -3.87
C GLU A 102 -19.24 2.82 -2.75
N ALA A 103 -20.22 1.95 -2.97
CA ALA A 103 -21.24 1.62 -1.97
C ALA A 103 -20.68 0.84 -0.76
N THR A 104 -19.69 -0.04 -0.96
CA THR A 104 -19.15 -0.89 0.12
C THR A 104 -17.91 -0.28 0.78
N ASP A 105 -16.98 0.25 -0.01
CA ASP A 105 -15.65 0.66 0.44
C ASP A 105 -15.40 2.18 0.32
N GLY A 106 -16.33 2.93 -0.29
CA GLY A 106 -16.19 4.37 -0.53
C GLY A 106 -15.26 4.73 -1.70
N TYR A 107 -14.81 3.74 -2.49
CA TYR A 107 -14.07 3.95 -3.73
C TYR A 107 -14.10 2.73 -4.65
N ASN A 108 -13.88 2.97 -5.94
CA ASN A 108 -13.81 1.95 -6.98
C ASN A 108 -12.38 1.40 -7.17
N ALA A 109 -12.20 0.09 -6.97
CA ALA A 109 -10.91 -0.57 -7.19
C ALA A 109 -11.02 -2.08 -7.45
N VAL A 110 -10.02 -2.62 -8.16
CA VAL A 110 -9.83 -4.06 -8.39
C VAL A 110 -8.57 -4.51 -7.65
N GLN A 111 -8.71 -5.53 -6.80
CA GLN A 111 -7.59 -6.19 -6.15
C GLN A 111 -7.12 -7.38 -6.99
N VAL A 112 -5.84 -7.38 -7.35
CA VAL A 112 -5.22 -8.44 -8.14
C VAL A 112 -4.18 -9.15 -7.29
N GLY A 113 -4.17 -10.49 -7.35
CA GLY A 113 -3.21 -11.34 -6.68
C GLY A 113 -2.15 -11.91 -7.62
N TYR A 114 -0.92 -12.04 -7.13
CA TYR A 114 0.23 -12.52 -7.90
C TYR A 114 1.13 -13.46 -7.10
N ARG A 115 1.79 -14.36 -7.85
CA ARG A 115 2.72 -15.40 -7.40
C ARG A 115 2.03 -16.46 -6.54
N ARG A 116 1.73 -17.61 -7.16
CA ARG A 116 1.25 -18.80 -6.45
C ARG A 116 2.25 -19.26 -5.37
N VAL A 117 1.72 -19.69 -4.23
CA VAL A 117 2.48 -20.24 -3.10
C VAL A 117 1.76 -21.47 -2.55
N ARG A 118 2.50 -22.40 -1.95
CA ARG A 118 1.92 -23.53 -1.21
C ARG A 118 1.06 -23.04 -0.03
N ASP A 119 -0.11 -23.64 0.17
CA ASP A 119 -1.12 -23.27 1.17
C ASP A 119 -0.55 -23.04 2.57
N ARG A 120 0.36 -23.92 3.02
CA ARG A 120 1.00 -23.86 4.35
C ARG A 120 1.82 -22.59 4.62
N LYS A 121 2.18 -21.82 3.59
CA LYS A 121 2.96 -20.59 3.74
C LYS A 121 2.09 -19.34 3.91
N LEU A 122 0.78 -19.46 3.69
CA LEU A 122 -0.17 -18.38 3.93
C LEU A 122 -0.79 -18.51 5.32
N ASN A 123 -1.13 -17.38 5.92
CA ASN A 123 -1.88 -17.39 7.18
C ASN A 123 -3.35 -17.74 6.91
N THR A 124 -4.05 -18.28 7.92
CA THR A 124 -5.45 -18.72 7.81
C THR A 124 -6.37 -17.58 7.35
N ALA A 125 -6.13 -16.34 7.80
CA ALA A 125 -6.91 -15.17 7.39
C ALA A 125 -6.75 -14.84 5.89
N GLU A 126 -5.51 -14.86 5.38
CA GLU A 126 -5.23 -14.64 3.96
C GLU A 126 -5.84 -15.75 3.09
N MET A 127 -5.76 -16.99 3.58
CA MET A 127 -6.36 -18.14 2.90
C MET A 127 -7.89 -18.04 2.85
N GLY A 128 -8.54 -17.62 3.94
CA GLY A 128 -9.99 -17.39 3.97
C GLY A 128 -10.43 -16.32 2.96
N HIS A 129 -9.66 -15.23 2.87
CA HIS A 129 -9.89 -14.17 1.87
C HIS A 129 -9.83 -14.69 0.43
N LEU A 130 -8.79 -15.47 0.09
CA LEU A 130 -8.64 -16.03 -1.26
C LEU A 130 -9.68 -17.11 -1.58
N LYS A 131 -10.07 -17.93 -0.59
CA LYS A 131 -11.12 -18.95 -0.72
C LYS A 131 -12.49 -18.31 -1.03
N LYS A 132 -12.81 -17.17 -0.42
CA LYS A 132 -14.05 -16.42 -0.72
C LYS A 132 -14.12 -16.02 -2.19
N ALA A 133 -12.98 -15.68 -2.79
CA ALA A 133 -12.86 -15.34 -4.20
C ALA A 133 -12.76 -16.55 -5.13
N GLY A 134 -12.66 -17.78 -4.61
CA GLY A 134 -12.37 -18.98 -5.40
C GLY A 134 -10.96 -18.98 -6.01
N ALA A 135 -10.06 -18.11 -5.54
CA ALA A 135 -8.72 -17.94 -6.12
C ALA A 135 -7.72 -18.92 -5.51
N ILE A 136 -6.69 -19.27 -6.30
CA ILE A 136 -5.52 -20.03 -5.83
C ILE A 136 -4.76 -19.28 -4.72
N PRO A 137 -3.97 -19.96 -3.89
CA PRO A 137 -3.10 -19.33 -2.88
C PRO A 137 -2.05 -18.41 -3.52
N LEU A 138 -2.16 -17.09 -3.32
CA LEU A 138 -1.30 -16.05 -3.90
C LEU A 138 -0.55 -15.27 -2.82
N ARG A 139 0.71 -14.89 -3.07
CA ARG A 139 1.57 -14.20 -2.08
C ARG A 139 1.31 -12.70 -1.98
N HIS A 140 1.09 -12.06 -3.12
CA HIS A 140 1.10 -10.60 -3.22
C HIS A 140 -0.25 -10.14 -3.70
N LEU A 141 -0.89 -9.24 -2.95
CA LEU A 141 -2.14 -8.59 -3.30
C LEU A 141 -1.88 -7.11 -3.52
N GLN A 142 -2.34 -6.56 -4.64
CA GLN A 142 -2.27 -5.13 -4.91
C GLN A 142 -3.56 -4.63 -5.55
N GLU A 143 -3.96 -3.42 -5.19
CA GLU A 143 -5.14 -2.76 -5.75
C GLU A 143 -4.79 -1.84 -6.92
N PHE A 144 -5.65 -1.83 -7.92
CA PHE A 144 -5.69 -0.85 -9.00
C PHE A 144 -6.97 -0.04 -8.82
N ARG A 145 -6.81 1.26 -8.58
CA ARG A 145 -7.96 2.13 -8.35
C ARG A 145 -8.43 2.68 -9.69
N LEU A 146 -9.70 2.54 -10.00
CA LEU A 146 -10.28 2.91 -11.29
C LEU A 146 -11.39 3.94 -11.09
N GLN A 147 -11.85 4.55 -12.19
CA GLN A 147 -13.07 5.36 -12.16
C GLN A 147 -14.31 4.46 -12.14
N THR A 148 -14.36 3.49 -13.04
CA THR A 148 -15.42 2.47 -13.13
C THR A 148 -14.80 1.08 -12.98
N VAL A 149 -15.58 0.15 -12.41
CA VAL A 149 -15.13 -1.24 -12.17
C VAL A 149 -15.98 -2.25 -12.95
N ASP A 150 -16.82 -1.75 -13.85
CA ASP A 150 -17.75 -2.57 -14.63
C ASP A 150 -16.95 -3.49 -15.57
N GLY A 151 -17.33 -4.78 -15.60
CA GLY A 151 -16.68 -5.79 -16.44
C GLY A 151 -15.59 -6.61 -15.75
N PHE A 152 -15.30 -6.38 -14.46
CA PHE A 152 -14.45 -7.27 -13.68
C PHE A 152 -15.28 -8.23 -12.84
N GLN A 153 -14.80 -9.47 -12.70
CA GLN A 153 -15.38 -10.46 -11.80
C GLN A 153 -14.30 -11.05 -10.88
N PRO A 154 -14.65 -11.43 -9.63
CA PRO A 154 -13.72 -12.20 -8.80
C PRO A 154 -13.38 -13.52 -9.50
N ASN A 155 -12.16 -14.00 -9.30
CA ASN A 155 -11.57 -15.16 -9.98
C ASN A 155 -11.28 -14.98 -11.48
N GLN A 156 -11.50 -13.79 -12.05
CA GLN A 156 -11.10 -13.52 -13.43
C GLN A 156 -9.57 -13.47 -13.54
N ARG A 157 -9.00 -14.15 -14.53
CA ARG A 157 -7.57 -14.09 -14.83
C ARG A 157 -7.28 -12.91 -15.76
N LEU A 158 -6.27 -12.11 -15.42
CA LEU A 158 -5.79 -11.01 -16.24
C LEU A 158 -4.61 -11.48 -17.09
N VAL A 159 -4.84 -11.58 -18.40
CA VAL A 159 -3.80 -11.93 -19.37
C VAL A 159 -3.08 -10.65 -19.79
N PHE A 160 -1.75 -10.63 -19.69
CA PHE A 160 -0.96 -9.42 -19.97
C PHE A 160 -0.97 -9.06 -21.46
N ASP A 161 -1.07 -10.05 -22.35
CA ASP A 161 -1.15 -9.87 -23.81
C ASP A 161 -2.40 -9.11 -24.27
N GLU A 162 -3.50 -9.24 -23.52
CA GLU A 162 -4.76 -8.56 -23.83
C GLU A 162 -4.74 -7.11 -23.35
N LEU A 163 -3.99 -6.84 -22.27
CA LEU A 163 -3.91 -5.53 -21.62
C LEU A 163 -2.84 -4.63 -22.20
N PHE A 164 -1.78 -5.19 -22.78
CA PHE A 164 -0.63 -4.44 -23.28
C PHE A 164 -0.29 -4.87 -24.70
N LYS A 165 -0.03 -3.89 -25.57
CA LYS A 165 0.45 -4.08 -26.92
C LYS A 165 1.86 -3.54 -27.08
N GLU A 166 2.54 -3.98 -28.13
CA GLU A 166 3.85 -3.45 -28.48
C GLU A 166 3.76 -1.96 -28.80
N GLY A 167 4.72 -1.17 -28.31
CA GLY A 167 4.71 0.28 -28.45
C GLY A 167 3.94 1.05 -27.38
N ASP A 168 3.14 0.37 -26.54
CA ASP A 168 2.40 1.04 -25.47
C ASP A 168 3.32 1.66 -24.42
N LEU A 169 2.82 2.76 -23.82
CA LEU A 169 3.47 3.44 -22.71
C LEU A 169 2.95 2.90 -21.38
N VAL A 170 3.88 2.47 -20.53
CA VAL A 170 3.59 1.91 -19.21
C VAL A 170 4.30 2.65 -18.09
N ASP A 171 3.65 2.68 -16.93
CA ASP A 171 4.22 3.12 -15.68
C ASP A 171 4.62 1.91 -14.83
N ILE A 172 5.91 1.83 -14.49
CA ILE A 172 6.47 0.71 -13.73
C ILE A 172 6.71 1.14 -12.30
N SER A 173 6.14 0.40 -11.34
CA SER A 173 6.40 0.60 -9.92
C SER A 173 7.02 -0.62 -9.26
N GLY A 174 8.03 -0.41 -8.42
CA GLY A 174 8.68 -1.47 -7.66
C GLY A 174 9.48 -0.89 -6.50
N THR A 175 10.04 -1.78 -5.68
CA THR A 175 10.93 -1.40 -4.58
C THR A 175 12.34 -1.16 -5.09
N THR A 176 12.95 -0.06 -4.67
CA THR A 176 14.33 0.27 -5.04
C THR A 176 15.34 -0.52 -4.22
N ILE A 177 16.58 -0.61 -4.74
CA ILE A 177 17.68 -1.24 -4.01
C ILE A 177 17.94 -0.46 -2.72
N GLY A 178 17.91 -1.15 -1.59
CA GLY A 178 18.29 -0.58 -0.30
C GLY A 178 19.80 -0.33 -0.26
N LYS A 179 20.20 0.89 0.09
CA LYS A 179 21.61 1.28 0.25
C LYS A 179 22.03 1.39 1.72
N GLY A 180 21.15 1.07 2.68
CA GLY A 180 21.43 1.22 4.11
C GLY A 180 21.43 2.68 4.57
N PHE A 181 22.12 2.98 5.68
CA PHE A 181 22.32 4.34 6.17
C PHE A 181 23.37 5.06 5.31
N GLN A 182 23.01 6.19 4.73
CA GLN A 182 23.86 6.93 3.80
C GLN A 182 24.07 8.37 4.24
N GLY A 183 25.29 8.88 4.01
CA GLY A 183 25.69 10.26 4.31
C GLY A 183 25.06 11.30 3.37
N GLY A 184 25.24 12.59 3.70
CA GLY A 184 24.65 13.71 2.96
C GLY A 184 25.06 13.78 1.49
N ILE A 185 26.32 13.46 1.18
CA ILE A 185 26.83 13.45 -0.20
C ILE A 185 26.09 12.44 -1.07
N LYS A 186 25.96 11.18 -0.63
CA LYS A 186 25.33 10.13 -1.46
C LYS A 186 23.80 10.25 -1.50
N ARG A 187 23.19 10.67 -0.39
CA ARG A 187 21.73 10.73 -0.24
C ARG A 187 21.12 11.97 -0.88
N HIS A 188 21.79 13.13 -0.74
CA HIS A 188 21.28 14.45 -1.11
C HIS A 188 22.18 15.19 -2.10
N ASN A 189 23.21 14.53 -2.64
CA ASN A 189 24.14 15.10 -3.62
C ASN A 189 24.85 16.36 -3.12
N PHE A 190 25.13 16.45 -1.80
CA PHE A 190 25.94 17.54 -1.25
C PHE A 190 27.35 17.53 -1.83
N LYS A 191 27.92 18.72 -2.02
CA LYS A 191 29.32 18.88 -2.41
C LYS A 191 30.24 18.40 -1.28
N ARG A 192 31.44 17.96 -1.65
CA ARG A 192 32.52 17.63 -0.73
C ARG A 192 33.34 18.90 -0.44
N GLY A 193 33.91 19.02 0.76
CA GLY A 193 34.90 20.05 1.08
C GLY A 193 36.25 19.79 0.42
N GLN A 194 37.18 20.74 0.59
CA GLN A 194 38.56 20.62 0.10
C GLN A 194 39.27 19.42 0.74
N MET A 195 40.14 18.77 -0.04
CA MET A 195 40.90 17.58 0.39
C MET A 195 42.31 17.92 0.91
N SER A 196 42.83 19.10 0.56
CA SER A 196 44.15 19.61 0.94
C SER A 196 44.03 20.95 1.66
N HIS A 197 45.16 21.65 1.86
CA HIS A 197 45.24 23.00 2.46
C HIS A 197 44.65 23.09 3.88
N GLY A 198 44.89 22.07 4.71
CA GLY A 198 44.54 22.10 6.14
C GLY A 198 43.04 21.95 6.45
N SER A 199 42.20 21.65 5.47
CA SER A 199 40.77 21.40 5.68
C SER A 199 40.55 20.18 6.59
N LYS A 200 39.79 20.36 7.67
CA LYS A 200 39.37 19.27 8.58
C LYS A 200 38.02 18.64 8.19
N SER A 201 37.28 19.28 7.28
CA SER A 201 35.94 18.86 6.88
C SER A 201 35.92 18.47 5.40
N HIS A 202 36.07 17.17 5.13
CA HIS A 202 36.00 16.67 3.76
C HIS A 202 34.56 16.27 3.39
N ARG A 203 33.97 15.33 4.13
CA ARG A 203 32.67 14.72 3.78
C ARG A 203 31.55 15.03 4.78
N GLN A 204 31.78 16.01 5.66
CA GLN A 204 30.81 16.45 6.65
C GLN A 204 29.65 17.21 5.97
N LEU A 205 28.60 17.48 6.73
CA LEU A 205 27.40 18.12 6.22
C LEU A 205 27.54 19.63 5.97
N GLY A 206 28.49 20.28 6.65
CA GLY A 206 28.53 21.73 6.80
C GLY A 206 27.55 22.22 7.87
N SER A 207 27.25 23.53 7.89
CA SER A 207 26.31 24.10 8.84
C SER A 207 24.87 23.59 8.62
N ILE A 208 24.17 23.30 9.72
CA ILE A 208 22.80 22.77 9.73
C ILE A 208 21.72 23.82 10.00
N GLY A 209 22.12 25.05 10.33
CA GLY A 209 21.21 26.15 10.67
C GLY A 209 21.89 27.51 10.56
N ALA A 210 21.13 28.57 10.89
CA ALA A 210 21.68 29.90 11.07
C ALA A 210 22.41 29.97 12.45
N GLY A 211 22.13 30.96 13.28
CA GLY A 211 22.65 31.06 14.65
C GLY A 211 21.53 31.30 15.65
N THR A 212 21.60 32.43 16.36
CA THR A 212 20.67 32.84 17.44
C THR A 212 19.21 32.80 17.01
N THR A 213 18.87 33.39 15.85
CA THR A 213 17.52 33.32 15.28
C THR A 213 17.61 32.44 14.03
N PRO A 214 16.85 31.33 13.91
CA PRO A 214 15.72 30.87 14.74
C PRO A 214 16.09 29.98 15.95
N GLY A 215 17.38 29.78 16.26
CA GLY A 215 17.83 29.00 17.43
C GLY A 215 17.49 27.50 17.37
N ARG A 216 17.04 26.99 16.21
CA ARG A 216 16.68 25.59 16.00
C ARG A 216 16.89 25.16 14.55
N VAL A 217 17.02 23.86 14.34
CA VAL A 217 17.08 23.27 13.00
C VAL A 217 15.66 23.19 12.40
N TYR A 218 15.52 23.59 11.13
CA TYR A 218 14.25 23.48 10.42
C TYR A 218 13.84 22.02 10.19
N LYS A 219 12.54 21.74 10.34
CA LYS A 219 11.97 20.41 10.02
C LYS A 219 12.17 20.12 8.52
N GLY A 220 12.49 18.87 8.19
CA GLY A 220 12.76 18.46 6.81
C GLY A 220 14.13 18.88 6.27
N LYS A 221 15.02 19.45 7.09
CA LYS A 221 16.42 19.70 6.71
C LYS A 221 17.07 18.40 6.23
N LYS A 222 17.67 18.45 5.05
CA LYS A 222 18.34 17.31 4.41
C LYS A 222 19.52 16.83 5.28
N MET A 223 19.38 15.65 5.86
CA MET A 223 20.38 15.02 6.74
C MET A 223 20.67 13.56 6.32
N PRO A 224 21.76 12.95 6.81
CA PRO A 224 22.06 11.54 6.60
C PRO A 224 20.90 10.63 7.06
N GLY A 225 20.83 9.43 6.51
CA GLY A 225 19.80 8.46 6.88
C GLY A 225 19.62 7.34 5.88
N ARG A 226 18.63 6.48 6.12
CA ARG A 226 18.33 5.35 5.24
C ARG A 226 18.00 5.83 3.81
N MET A 227 18.65 5.21 2.82
CA MET A 227 18.46 5.50 1.40
C MET A 227 18.06 4.22 0.64
N GLY A 228 17.10 4.35 -0.28
CA GLY A 228 16.57 3.23 -1.05
C GLY A 228 15.67 2.30 -0.24
N GLY A 229 15.28 1.17 -0.83
CA GLY A 229 14.33 0.23 -0.22
C GLY A 229 12.90 0.77 -0.15
N SER A 230 12.61 1.83 -0.89
CA SER A 230 11.31 2.48 -0.97
C SER A 230 10.63 2.22 -2.32
N LYS A 231 9.31 2.35 -2.36
CA LYS A 231 8.53 2.22 -3.60
C LYS A 231 8.81 3.42 -4.51
N THR A 232 9.16 3.15 -5.75
CA THR A 232 9.36 4.18 -6.78
C THR A 232 8.53 3.81 -8.01
N LYS A 233 8.16 4.82 -8.79
CA LYS A 233 7.47 4.65 -10.07
C LYS A 233 8.29 5.35 -11.16
N ILE A 234 8.70 4.60 -12.17
CA ILE A 234 9.30 5.12 -13.40
C ILE A 234 8.17 5.22 -14.42
N ARG A 235 8.03 6.37 -15.06
CA ARG A 235 6.87 6.70 -15.88
C ARG A 235 7.21 6.64 -17.37
N LYS A 236 6.18 6.40 -18.20
CA LYS A 236 6.27 6.47 -19.67
C LYS A 236 7.39 5.62 -20.27
N LEU A 237 7.53 4.37 -19.82
CA LEU A 237 8.42 3.41 -20.48
C LEU A 237 7.69 2.76 -21.64
N LYS A 238 8.41 2.48 -22.73
CA LYS A 238 7.85 1.85 -23.94
C LYS A 238 8.02 0.33 -23.87
N ILE A 239 6.98 -0.41 -24.22
CA ILE A 239 7.08 -1.85 -24.48
C ILE A 239 7.70 -2.06 -25.86
N VAL A 240 8.79 -2.82 -25.91
CA VAL A 240 9.52 -3.10 -27.15
C VAL A 240 8.94 -4.33 -27.84
N LYS A 241 8.78 -5.42 -27.08
CA LYS A 241 8.30 -6.70 -27.60
C LYS A 241 7.57 -7.48 -26.51
N ILE A 242 6.61 -8.31 -26.91
CA ILE A 242 5.90 -9.24 -26.03
C ILE A 242 6.08 -10.66 -26.56
N ASP A 243 6.68 -11.54 -25.76
CA ASP A 243 6.87 -12.95 -26.13
C ASP A 243 5.91 -13.84 -25.33
N LYS A 244 4.91 -14.39 -26.03
CA LYS A 244 3.82 -15.19 -25.43
C LYS A 244 4.28 -16.57 -24.96
N GLU A 245 5.17 -17.19 -25.73
CA GLU A 245 5.69 -18.55 -25.43
C GLU A 245 6.41 -18.59 -24.08
N LEU A 246 7.27 -17.59 -23.84
CA LEU A 246 8.05 -17.49 -22.60
C LEU A 246 7.31 -16.73 -21.49
N ASN A 247 6.14 -16.15 -21.78
CA ASN A 247 5.39 -15.27 -20.90
C ASN A 247 6.25 -14.12 -20.33
N VAL A 248 6.90 -13.37 -21.22
CA VAL A 248 7.77 -12.24 -20.86
C VAL A 248 7.41 -10.99 -21.65
N ILE A 249 7.59 -9.83 -21.00
CA ILE A 249 7.53 -8.52 -21.65
C ILE A 249 8.91 -7.87 -21.60
N MET A 250 9.33 -7.32 -22.74
CA MET A 250 10.56 -6.54 -22.87
C MET A 250 10.23 -5.04 -22.84
N ILE A 251 10.77 -4.35 -21.83
CA ILE A 251 10.50 -2.92 -21.61
C ILE A 251 11.79 -2.12 -21.81
N LYS A 252 11.72 -1.05 -22.60
CA LYS A 252 12.86 -0.16 -22.83
C LYS A 252 13.32 0.50 -21.52
N GLY A 253 14.62 0.43 -21.23
CA GLY A 253 15.26 1.11 -20.11
C GLY A 253 15.27 0.33 -18.80
N ALA A 254 15.63 1.03 -17.72
CA ALA A 254 15.88 0.42 -16.41
C ALA A 254 14.64 0.38 -15.51
N LEU A 255 14.43 -0.75 -14.83
CA LEU A 255 13.38 -0.92 -13.82
C LEU A 255 13.94 -0.95 -12.39
N PRO A 256 13.17 -0.55 -11.37
CA PRO A 256 13.64 -0.51 -9.99
C PRO A 256 13.92 -1.91 -9.41
N GLY A 257 14.99 -2.01 -8.63
CA GLY A 257 15.37 -3.25 -7.93
C GLY A 257 16.25 -4.18 -8.76
N LYS A 258 16.68 -5.27 -8.12
CA LYS A 258 17.46 -6.37 -8.73
C LYS A 258 16.53 -7.43 -9.34
N PRO A 259 17.05 -8.38 -10.13
CA PRO A 259 16.31 -9.59 -10.52
C PRO A 259 15.60 -10.26 -9.33
N GLY A 260 14.42 -10.82 -9.56
CA GLY A 260 13.56 -11.42 -8.54
C GLY A 260 12.61 -10.44 -7.85
N ASN A 261 12.73 -9.13 -8.13
CA ASN A 261 11.87 -8.12 -7.50
C ASN A 261 10.45 -8.12 -8.07
N LEU A 262 9.47 -7.84 -7.22
CA LEU A 262 8.07 -7.64 -7.61
C LEU A 262 7.91 -6.28 -8.30
N ILE A 263 7.34 -6.30 -9.49
CA ILE A 263 7.05 -5.12 -10.28
C ILE A 263 5.55 -5.05 -10.54
N ARG A 264 4.98 -3.85 -10.39
CA ARG A 264 3.65 -3.48 -10.84
C ARG A 264 3.77 -2.73 -12.16
N ILE A 265 3.04 -3.20 -13.16
CA ILE A 265 2.95 -2.59 -14.49
C ILE A 265 1.52 -2.07 -14.64
N ALA A 266 1.37 -0.79 -14.97
CA ALA A 266 0.07 -0.21 -15.28
C ALA A 266 0.18 0.65 -16.55
N PRO A 267 -0.92 0.85 -17.29
CA PRO A 267 -0.97 1.85 -18.36
C PRO A 267 -0.48 3.22 -17.87
N ALA A 268 0.24 3.94 -18.73
CA ALA A 268 0.85 5.21 -18.34
C ALA A 268 -0.19 6.25 -17.94
N LYS A 269 0.02 6.86 -16.77
CA LYS A 269 -0.83 7.94 -16.27
C LYS A 269 -0.45 9.26 -16.93
N ILE A 270 -1.28 9.74 -17.85
CA ILE A 270 -1.09 11.03 -18.52
C ILE A 270 -2.16 12.02 -18.02
N VAL A 271 -1.69 13.06 -17.32
CA VAL A 271 -2.54 14.12 -16.77
C VAL A 271 -3.22 14.86 -17.92
N GLY A 272 -4.53 15.11 -17.79
CA GLY A 272 -5.34 15.81 -18.79
C GLY A 272 -5.82 14.95 -19.96
N LYS A 273 -5.41 13.67 -20.05
CA LYS A 273 -5.91 12.73 -21.07
C LYS A 273 -6.69 11.56 -20.47
N ASN A 274 -6.04 10.78 -19.60
CA ASN A 274 -6.58 9.47 -19.17
C ASN A 274 -6.96 9.43 -17.69
N ILE A 275 -6.91 10.58 -17.01
CA ILE A 275 -7.17 10.73 -15.57
C ILE A 275 -8.06 11.95 -15.41
N PRO A 276 -9.01 11.94 -14.45
CA PRO A 276 -9.80 13.13 -14.16
C PRO A 276 -8.88 14.30 -13.82
N LYS A 277 -9.33 15.52 -14.13
CA LYS A 277 -8.50 16.72 -14.00
C LYS A 277 -7.99 16.93 -12.56
N ASN A 278 -8.77 16.50 -11.57
CA ASN A 278 -8.49 16.60 -10.14
C ASN A 278 -8.67 15.25 -9.44
#